data_AF-A0A4Q5QMT9-F1
#
_entry.id   AF-A0A4Q5QMT9-F1
#
_cell.length_a   1.000
_cell.length_b   1.000
_cell.length_c   1.000
_cell.angle_alpha   90.00
_cell.angle_beta   90.00
_cell.angle_gamma   90.00
#
_symmetry.space_group_name_H-M   'P 1'
#
loop_
_entity.id
_entity.type
_entity.pdbx_description
1 polymer ?
#
loop_
_entity_poly.entity_id
_entity_poly.type
_entity_poly.pdbx_seq_one_letter_code
_entity_poly.pdbx_strand_id
1 'polypeptide(L)'
;MAALTAAPLLLAGSALGQGLGNSPYSRIGLGDFTGNLGGVRQLAMGGTGQAAPNTGNINELNPALLVYTPRTMFEAGFNGQYKNVRNATDSYRVGSGTLGYLAFAVPINKRWAAAVGLKPYSSIDYETNSTQAINGDPYGLAYKQYQGKGGLSEAYFAHGIHVLRDLNIGGSASFLFGTLDQSTGTAIQTSTVTATQLVVRREQLRYADFVLRAGIHYRHKIGKTLNVNVGGTHTFQTNTKVSRSQTLEQRDANGALLVGTTIQSLLSDAGHTYIPSLTQGGISVDNGRNFSINVDGGMQ
;
A
#
# COMPACT_ATOMS: atom_id res chain seq x y z
N MET A 1 -10.03 14.69 -42.95
CA MET A 1 -8.81 14.12 -42.29
C MET A 1 -8.02 15.29 -41.71
N ALA A 2 -7.44 15.10 -40.53
CA ALA A 2 -6.68 16.06 -39.72
C ALA A 2 -7.51 17.09 -38.92
N ALA A 3 -7.89 16.71 -37.68
CA ALA A 3 -7.98 17.60 -36.50
C ALA A 3 -8.52 16.80 -35.29
N LEU A 4 -7.75 15.84 -34.74
CA LEU A 4 -8.07 15.26 -33.42
C LEU A 4 -6.87 14.53 -32.78
N THR A 5 -5.72 15.20 -32.64
CA THR A 5 -4.52 14.56 -32.04
C THR A 5 -3.76 15.44 -31.04
N ALA A 6 -4.40 16.40 -30.38
CA ALA A 6 -3.69 17.32 -29.46
C ALA A 6 -4.44 17.59 -28.13
N ALA A 7 -5.03 16.56 -27.52
CA ALA A 7 -5.81 16.71 -26.27
C ALA A 7 -5.40 15.84 -25.04
N PRO A 8 -4.18 15.27 -24.91
CA PRO A 8 -3.72 14.83 -23.58
C PRO A 8 -2.63 15.71 -22.95
N LEU A 9 -2.19 16.81 -23.57
CA LEU A 9 -1.01 17.57 -23.08
C LEU A 9 -1.32 18.76 -22.15
N LEU A 10 -2.57 18.96 -21.73
CA LEU A 10 -3.01 20.17 -21.01
C LEU A 10 -3.30 19.98 -19.51
N LEU A 11 -2.90 18.86 -18.91
CA LEU A 11 -3.02 18.60 -17.47
C LEU A 11 -1.68 18.60 -16.72
N ALA A 12 -0.61 19.10 -17.33
CA ALA A 12 0.67 19.36 -16.64
C ALA A 12 0.62 20.62 -15.74
N GLY A 13 -0.52 20.87 -15.08
CA GLY A 13 -0.63 21.89 -14.04
C GLY A 13 0.11 21.41 -12.81
N SER A 14 1.25 22.04 -12.53
CA SER A 14 1.98 22.04 -11.25
C SER A 14 1.56 20.94 -10.27
N ALA A 15 2.15 19.75 -10.42
CA ALA A 15 2.10 18.68 -9.43
C ALA A 15 2.89 19.10 -8.17
N LEU A 16 2.32 20.01 -7.39
CA LEU A 16 2.73 20.33 -6.03
C LEU A 16 2.03 19.32 -5.11
N GLY A 17 2.65 18.17 -4.93
CA GLY A 17 2.08 17.09 -4.11
C GLY A 17 2.84 15.78 -4.22
N GLN A 18 4.17 15.82 -4.10
CA GLN A 18 4.96 14.60 -3.93
C GLN A 18 4.96 14.21 -2.44
N GLY A 19 3.85 13.61 -2.02
CA GLY A 19 3.61 13.07 -0.68
C GLY A 19 2.24 12.38 -0.66
N LEU A 20 2.12 11.24 0.03
CA LEU A 20 0.83 10.57 0.28
C LEU A 20 -0.11 11.37 1.20
N GLY A 21 0.37 12.53 1.64
CA GLY A 21 -0.33 13.48 2.45
C GLY A 21 -0.23 13.08 3.91
N ASN A 22 0.51 13.90 4.66
CA ASN A 22 0.80 13.76 6.09
C ASN A 22 -0.31 12.98 6.83
N SER A 23 -0.06 11.71 7.08
CA SER A 23 -0.90 10.77 7.79
C SER A 23 -0.20 10.43 9.10
N PRO A 24 -0.51 11.11 10.21
CA PRO A 24 0.11 10.85 11.51
C PRO A 24 -0.01 9.39 11.96
N TYR A 25 -1.03 8.67 11.48
CA TYR A 25 -1.25 7.25 11.77
C TYR A 25 -0.26 6.33 11.06
N SER A 26 0.29 6.74 9.93
CA SER A 26 1.31 5.98 9.19
C SER A 26 2.65 5.86 9.93
N ARG A 27 2.80 6.48 11.11
CA ARG A 27 3.97 6.31 11.97
C ARG A 27 4.10 4.90 12.57
N ILE A 28 3.02 4.13 12.64
CA ILE A 28 2.99 2.82 13.31
C ILE A 28 3.22 1.69 12.29
N GLY A 29 4.10 0.74 12.63
CA GLY A 29 4.32 -0.47 11.84
C GLY A 29 4.85 -0.21 10.43
N LEU A 30 4.20 -0.79 9.42
CA LEU A 30 4.54 -0.64 8.00
C LEU A 30 3.89 0.60 7.34
N GLY A 31 3.19 1.42 8.13
CA GLY A 31 2.45 2.58 7.65
C GLY A 31 0.98 2.33 7.35
N ASP A 32 0.40 3.24 6.56
CA ASP A 32 -0.96 3.09 6.07
C ASP A 32 -0.97 1.92 5.08
N PHE A 33 -1.60 0.82 5.49
CA PHE A 33 -1.80 -0.33 4.62
C PHE A 33 -2.81 0.06 3.54
N THR A 34 -2.41 -0.03 2.26
CA THR A 34 -3.27 0.35 1.14
C THR A 34 -4.43 -0.65 0.96
N GLY A 35 -4.34 -1.84 1.57
CA GLY A 35 -5.34 -2.88 1.41
C GLY A 35 -5.24 -3.53 0.03
N ASN A 36 -5.37 -4.85 -0.05
CA ASN A 36 -5.67 -5.46 -1.34
C ASN A 36 -7.15 -5.24 -1.63
N LEU A 37 -7.49 -4.09 -2.19
CA LEU A 37 -8.87 -3.71 -2.55
C LEU A 37 -9.24 -4.11 -3.99
N GLY A 38 -8.31 -4.77 -4.70
CA GLY A 38 -8.48 -5.23 -6.07
C GLY A 38 -8.38 -4.10 -7.10
N GLY A 39 -8.86 -4.37 -8.29
CA GLY A 39 -8.92 -3.40 -9.38
C GLY A 39 -10.01 -2.34 -9.19
N VAL A 40 -10.16 -1.48 -10.20
CA VAL A 40 -11.15 -0.37 -10.22
C VAL A 40 -12.56 -0.87 -9.94
N ARG A 41 -12.93 -2.05 -10.46
CA ARG A 41 -14.27 -2.63 -10.21
C ARG A 41 -14.47 -2.96 -8.73
N GLN A 42 -13.50 -3.60 -8.08
CA GLN A 42 -13.59 -4.01 -6.69
C GLN A 42 -13.61 -2.78 -5.78
N LEU A 43 -12.77 -1.78 -6.07
CA LEU A 43 -12.81 -0.48 -5.41
C LEU A 43 -14.21 0.17 -5.50
N ALA A 44 -14.83 0.17 -6.69
CA ALA A 44 -16.19 0.70 -6.88
C ALA A 44 -17.27 -0.11 -6.12
N MET A 45 -17.00 -1.39 -5.80
CA MET A 45 -17.86 -2.24 -4.98
C MET A 45 -17.48 -2.22 -3.49
N GLY A 46 -16.72 -1.22 -3.03
CA GLY A 46 -16.33 -1.07 -1.64
C GLY A 46 -15.23 -2.05 -1.18
N GLY A 47 -14.41 -2.55 -2.11
CA GLY A 47 -13.34 -3.52 -1.84
C GLY A 47 -13.82 -4.98 -1.82
N THR A 48 -15.06 -5.24 -2.22
CA THR A 48 -15.59 -6.60 -2.33
C THR A 48 -15.19 -7.25 -3.67
N GLY A 49 -15.00 -8.56 -3.64
CA GLY A 49 -14.73 -9.36 -4.82
C GLY A 49 -14.08 -10.72 -4.57
N GLN A 50 -14.02 -11.22 -3.33
CA GLN A 50 -13.45 -12.53 -2.99
C GLN A 50 -14.18 -13.69 -3.67
N ALA A 51 -15.48 -13.52 -3.92
CA ALA A 51 -16.33 -14.48 -4.63
C ALA A 51 -17.00 -13.87 -5.87
N ALA A 52 -16.45 -12.80 -6.47
CA ALA A 52 -17.08 -12.08 -7.57
C ALA A 52 -16.40 -12.39 -8.92
N PRO A 53 -16.81 -13.44 -9.65
CA PRO A 53 -16.24 -13.74 -10.96
C PRO A 53 -16.56 -12.61 -11.96
N ASN A 54 -15.57 -12.29 -12.79
CA ASN A 54 -15.70 -11.27 -13.82
C ASN A 54 -14.97 -11.70 -15.10
N THR A 55 -15.48 -11.24 -16.24
CA THR A 55 -14.87 -11.42 -17.56
C THR A 55 -14.33 -10.11 -18.15
N GLY A 56 -14.72 -8.95 -17.60
CA GLY A 56 -14.38 -7.62 -18.14
C GLY A 56 -13.19 -6.92 -17.49
N ASN A 57 -12.80 -7.31 -16.28
CA ASN A 57 -11.68 -6.75 -15.51
C ASN A 57 -10.93 -7.89 -14.83
N ILE A 58 -9.66 -7.64 -14.52
CA ILE A 58 -8.85 -8.58 -13.76
C ILE A 58 -9.36 -8.56 -12.31
N ASN A 59 -9.54 -9.74 -11.72
CA ASN A 59 -9.86 -9.87 -10.30
C ASN A 59 -8.75 -10.63 -9.59
N GLU A 60 -7.74 -9.89 -9.14
CA GLU A 60 -6.63 -10.41 -8.33
C GLU A 60 -6.89 -10.42 -6.82
N LEU A 61 -8.10 -10.08 -6.35
CA LEU A 61 -8.46 -10.27 -4.93
C LEU A 61 -8.38 -11.75 -4.55
N ASN A 62 -8.89 -12.61 -5.43
CA ASN A 62 -8.81 -14.05 -5.30
C ASN A 62 -8.15 -14.66 -6.54
N PRO A 63 -6.93 -15.21 -6.43
CA PRO A 63 -6.22 -15.84 -7.56
C PRO A 63 -7.05 -16.94 -8.28
N ALA A 64 -7.97 -17.62 -7.58
CA ALA A 64 -8.84 -18.63 -8.19
C ALA A 64 -9.84 -18.05 -9.21
N LEU A 65 -10.13 -16.75 -9.15
CA LEU A 65 -11.03 -16.07 -10.08
C LEU A 65 -10.38 -15.73 -11.42
N LEU A 66 -9.04 -15.81 -11.52
CA LEU A 66 -8.33 -15.52 -12.77
C LEU A 66 -8.78 -16.41 -13.93
N VAL A 67 -9.26 -17.63 -13.64
CA VAL A 67 -9.80 -18.59 -14.62
C VAL A 67 -10.94 -18.00 -15.46
N TYR A 68 -11.70 -17.03 -14.91
CA TYR A 68 -12.81 -16.38 -15.62
C TYR A 68 -12.36 -15.30 -16.61
N THR A 69 -11.06 -15.03 -16.70
CA THR A 69 -10.48 -14.10 -17.69
C THR A 69 -10.57 -14.71 -19.09
N PRO A 70 -11.38 -14.16 -20.02
CA PRO A 70 -11.63 -14.80 -21.31
C PRO A 70 -10.54 -14.53 -22.35
N ARG A 71 -9.73 -13.49 -22.16
CA ARG A 71 -8.72 -13.00 -23.11
C ARG A 71 -7.56 -12.38 -22.36
N THR A 72 -6.44 -12.16 -23.04
CA THR A 72 -5.35 -11.36 -22.47
C THR A 72 -5.85 -9.96 -22.15
N MET A 73 -5.69 -9.54 -20.89
CA MET A 73 -6.13 -8.23 -20.40
C MET A 73 -4.93 -7.49 -19.81
N PHE A 74 -4.86 -6.21 -20.10
CA PHE A 74 -3.94 -5.28 -19.47
C PHE A 74 -4.77 -4.20 -18.79
N GLU A 75 -4.49 -3.94 -17.53
CA GLU A 75 -5.24 -3.01 -16.70
C GLU A 75 -4.25 -2.13 -15.92
N ALA A 76 -4.52 -0.82 -15.90
CA ALA A 76 -3.73 0.15 -15.15
C ALA A 76 -4.69 1.05 -14.38
N GLY A 77 -4.48 1.14 -13.06
CA GLY A 77 -5.24 1.99 -12.17
C GLY A 77 -4.38 3.16 -11.67
N PHE A 78 -4.98 4.34 -11.56
CA PHE A 78 -4.39 5.52 -10.94
C PHE A 78 -5.29 5.97 -9.80
N ASN A 79 -4.69 6.21 -8.62
CA ASN A 79 -5.41 6.61 -7.43
C ASN A 79 -5.22 8.10 -7.20
N GLY A 80 -6.34 8.82 -7.08
CA GLY A 80 -6.38 10.19 -6.58
C GLY A 80 -7.06 10.22 -5.22
N GLN A 81 -6.41 10.80 -4.22
CA GLN A 81 -6.96 10.92 -2.88
C GLN A 81 -7.00 12.39 -2.45
N TYR A 82 -8.07 12.75 -1.76
CA TYR A 82 -8.22 14.06 -1.13
C TYR A 82 -8.61 13.86 0.33
N LYS A 83 -7.74 14.31 1.24
CA LYS A 83 -7.90 14.21 2.69
C LYS A 83 -8.12 15.60 3.27
N ASN A 84 -8.95 15.68 4.30
CA ASN A 84 -9.06 16.86 5.15
C ASN A 84 -8.69 16.46 6.56
N VAL A 85 -7.54 16.94 7.04
CA VAL A 85 -7.02 16.62 8.37
C VAL A 85 -7.29 17.79 9.30
N ARG A 86 -7.82 17.48 10.47
CA ARG A 86 -8.22 18.47 11.48
C ARG A 86 -7.65 18.09 12.82
N ASN A 87 -7.15 19.08 13.56
CA ASN A 87 -6.89 18.99 14.99
C ASN A 87 -7.84 19.98 15.72
N ALA A 88 -7.61 20.24 17.00
CA ALA A 88 -8.46 21.15 17.80
C ALA A 88 -8.42 22.63 17.34
N THR A 89 -7.38 23.04 16.62
CA THR A 89 -7.10 24.45 16.29
C THR A 89 -7.01 24.73 14.79
N ASP A 90 -6.69 23.73 13.97
CA ASP A 90 -6.29 23.83 12.57
C ASP A 90 -7.00 22.79 11.70
N SER A 91 -7.27 23.17 10.44
CA SER A 91 -7.78 22.30 9.38
C SER A 91 -6.93 22.49 8.14
N TYR A 92 -6.39 21.40 7.58
CA TYR A 92 -5.63 21.44 6.34
C TYR A 92 -6.09 20.37 5.37
N ARG A 93 -6.07 20.73 4.09
CA ARG A 93 -6.50 19.88 2.97
C ARG A 93 -5.27 19.36 2.26
N VAL A 94 -5.27 18.07 1.96
CA VAL A 94 -4.14 17.41 1.31
C VAL A 94 -4.65 16.57 0.15
N GLY A 95 -4.08 16.78 -1.03
CA GLY A 95 -4.31 15.95 -2.20
C GLY A 95 -3.09 15.09 -2.49
N SER A 96 -3.30 13.85 -2.93
CA SER A 96 -2.24 12.99 -3.42
C SER A 96 -2.69 12.23 -4.67
N GLY A 97 -1.74 11.99 -5.57
CA GLY A 97 -1.93 11.20 -6.78
C GLY A 97 -0.86 10.13 -6.85
N THR A 98 -1.25 8.87 -7.00
CA THR A 98 -0.32 7.73 -7.01
C THR A 98 -0.73 6.70 -8.06
N LEU A 99 0.24 5.89 -8.50
CA LEU A 99 -0.06 4.70 -9.28
C LEU A 99 -0.85 3.73 -8.39
N GLY A 100 -2.02 3.31 -8.85
CA GLY A 100 -2.87 2.37 -8.14
C GLY A 100 -2.43 0.93 -8.36
N TYR A 101 -2.34 0.48 -9.61
CA TYR A 101 -1.79 -0.83 -9.96
C TYR A 101 -1.53 -0.92 -11.45
N LEU A 102 -0.69 -1.88 -11.82
CA LEU A 102 -0.55 -2.42 -13.17
C LEU A 102 -0.83 -3.92 -13.08
N ALA A 103 -1.69 -4.44 -13.94
CA ALA A 103 -2.02 -5.85 -13.98
C ALA A 103 -2.08 -6.33 -15.43
N PHE A 104 -1.50 -7.51 -15.66
CA PHE A 104 -1.50 -8.19 -16.94
C PHE A 104 -1.92 -9.63 -16.72
N ALA A 105 -3.09 -10.00 -17.23
CA ALA A 105 -3.65 -11.34 -17.09
C ALA A 105 -3.72 -12.03 -18.45
N VAL A 106 -3.33 -13.31 -18.49
CA VAL A 106 -3.32 -14.15 -19.69
C VAL A 106 -4.05 -15.46 -19.40
N PRO A 107 -5.09 -15.81 -20.16
CA PRO A 107 -5.62 -17.16 -20.16
C PRO A 107 -4.66 -18.08 -20.93
N ILE A 108 -3.95 -18.94 -20.20
CA ILE A 108 -3.00 -19.89 -20.79
C ILE A 108 -3.75 -20.99 -21.54
N ASN A 109 -4.85 -21.48 -20.96
CA ASN A 109 -5.79 -22.38 -21.62
C ASN A 109 -7.20 -22.23 -20.99
N LYS A 110 -8.17 -23.03 -21.45
CA LYS A 110 -9.56 -22.97 -20.97
C LYS A 110 -9.75 -23.24 -19.46
N ARG A 111 -8.74 -23.79 -18.80
CA ARG A 111 -8.76 -24.17 -17.38
C ARG A 111 -7.67 -23.49 -16.56
N TRP A 112 -6.80 -22.67 -17.16
CA TRP A 112 -5.66 -22.08 -16.48
C TRP A 112 -5.44 -20.65 -16.96
N ALA A 113 -5.39 -19.72 -16.03
CA ALA A 113 -5.00 -18.35 -16.27
C ALA A 113 -3.90 -17.93 -15.28
N ALA A 114 -3.05 -17.03 -15.74
CA ALA A 114 -2.01 -16.41 -14.92
C ALA A 114 -2.12 -14.88 -15.01
N ALA A 115 -1.64 -14.20 -13.99
CA ALA A 115 -1.54 -12.76 -13.97
C ALA A 115 -0.22 -12.32 -13.32
N VAL A 116 0.37 -11.26 -13.85
CA VAL A 116 1.45 -10.54 -13.22
C VAL A 116 1.03 -9.11 -12.97
N GLY A 117 1.52 -8.50 -11.92
CA GLY A 117 1.22 -7.11 -11.66
C GLY A 117 2.15 -6.45 -10.67
N LEU A 118 1.98 -5.14 -10.57
CA LEU A 118 2.72 -4.27 -9.66
C LEU A 118 1.72 -3.32 -9.01
N LYS A 119 1.75 -3.21 -7.67
CA LYS A 119 0.88 -2.29 -6.92
C LYS A 119 1.56 -1.83 -5.62
N PRO A 120 1.19 -0.68 -5.06
CA PRO A 120 1.63 -0.28 -3.72
C PRO A 120 1.00 -1.21 -2.67
N TYR A 121 1.77 -1.53 -1.63
CA TYR A 121 1.36 -2.38 -0.52
C TYR A 121 1.08 -1.55 0.74
N SER A 122 2.04 -0.72 1.12
CA SER A 122 1.91 0.19 2.26
C SER A 122 2.74 1.45 2.03
N SER A 123 2.43 2.48 2.79
CA SER A 123 3.11 3.76 2.66
C SER A 123 3.23 4.48 3.99
N ILE A 124 4.36 5.15 4.22
CA ILE A 124 4.54 6.10 5.29
C ILE A 124 4.72 7.50 4.71
N ASP A 125 3.94 8.44 5.21
CA ASP A 125 4.14 9.85 4.93
C ASP A 125 3.60 10.63 6.12
N TYR A 126 4.46 11.02 7.04
CA TYR A 126 4.09 11.84 8.17
C TYR A 126 5.15 12.87 8.50
N GLU A 127 4.71 14.00 9.03
CA GLU A 127 5.55 15.00 9.66
C GLU A 127 4.81 15.58 10.87
N THR A 128 5.45 15.52 12.05
CA THR A 128 4.87 16.04 13.29
C THR A 128 5.94 16.74 14.09
N ASN A 129 5.68 18.01 14.39
CA ASN A 129 6.53 18.86 15.21
C ASN A 129 5.89 19.04 16.58
N SER A 130 6.67 18.91 17.65
CA SER A 130 6.20 19.09 19.02
C SER A 130 7.26 19.80 19.85
N THR A 131 6.80 20.73 20.69
CA THR A 131 7.65 21.41 21.66
C THR A 131 7.23 20.96 23.06
N GLN A 132 8.20 20.51 23.87
CA GLN A 132 7.97 20.02 25.22
C GLN A 132 8.90 20.72 26.20
N ALA A 133 8.44 21.00 27.42
CA ALA A 133 9.32 21.47 28.48
C ALA A 133 10.30 20.36 28.89
N ILE A 134 11.54 20.73 29.21
CA ILE A 134 12.56 19.79 29.65
C ILE A 134 12.37 19.53 31.14
N ASN A 135 12.29 18.26 31.52
CA ASN A 135 12.15 17.88 32.92
C ASN A 135 13.41 18.32 33.70
N GLY A 136 13.24 19.23 34.66
CA GLY A 136 14.33 19.80 35.47
C GLY A 136 14.80 21.21 35.07
N ASP A 137 14.30 21.79 33.97
CA ASP A 137 14.56 23.19 33.58
C ASP A 137 13.25 23.92 33.22
N PRO A 138 12.73 24.83 34.06
CA PRO A 138 11.50 25.59 33.79
C PRO A 138 11.56 26.47 32.53
N TYR A 139 12.76 26.78 32.04
CA TYR A 139 13.00 27.62 30.87
C TYR A 139 13.54 26.81 29.67
N GLY A 140 13.71 25.49 29.84
CA GLY A 140 14.20 24.58 28.83
C GLY A 140 13.08 24.06 27.93
N LEU A 141 13.19 24.26 26.62
CA LEU A 141 12.29 23.72 25.61
C LEU A 141 13.02 22.73 24.71
N ALA A 142 12.44 21.54 24.56
CA ALA A 142 12.87 20.54 23.60
C ALA A 142 11.93 20.55 22.39
N TYR A 143 12.46 20.90 21.23
CA TYR A 143 11.80 20.80 19.95
C TYR A 143 12.07 19.42 19.35
N LYS A 144 11.02 18.66 19.07
CA LYS A 144 11.09 17.35 18.44
C LYS A 144 10.36 17.37 17.10
N GLN A 145 11.04 16.92 16.06
CA GLN A 145 10.48 16.71 14.74
C GLN A 145 10.50 15.21 14.43
N TYR A 146 9.35 14.64 14.14
CA TYR A 146 9.23 13.28 13.65
C TYR A 146 8.82 13.33 12.18
N GLN A 147 9.60 12.70 11.31
CA GLN A 147 9.27 12.59 9.91
C GLN A 147 9.39 11.13 9.46
N GLY A 148 8.52 10.70 8.55
CA GLY A 148 8.62 9.40 7.91
C GLY A 148 8.14 9.48 6.49
N LYS A 149 8.92 8.93 5.55
CA LYS A 149 8.60 8.91 4.12
C LYS A 149 9.02 7.58 3.51
N GLY A 150 8.24 7.10 2.55
CA GLY A 150 8.55 5.89 1.79
C GLY A 150 7.35 4.97 1.67
N GLY A 151 7.60 3.76 1.22
CA GLY A 151 6.55 2.78 1.03
C GLY A 151 7.08 1.46 0.51
N LEU A 152 6.20 0.46 0.57
CA LEU A 152 6.42 -0.88 0.05
C LEU A 152 5.57 -1.06 -1.20
N SER A 153 6.19 -1.66 -2.22
CA SER A 153 5.54 -2.08 -3.45
C SER A 153 5.51 -3.61 -3.52
N GLU A 154 4.47 -4.13 -4.16
CA GLU A 154 4.23 -5.55 -4.36
C GLU A 154 4.27 -5.83 -5.86
N ALA A 155 5.24 -6.63 -6.30
CA ALA A 155 5.22 -7.28 -7.60
C ALA A 155 4.71 -8.72 -7.42
N TYR A 156 3.64 -9.10 -8.10
CA TYR A 156 3.04 -10.42 -7.90
C TYR A 156 2.98 -11.24 -9.18
N PHE A 157 3.06 -12.55 -9.01
CA PHE A 157 2.66 -13.55 -9.98
C PHE A 157 1.55 -14.40 -9.37
N ALA A 158 0.41 -14.45 -10.04
CA ALA A 158 -0.77 -15.18 -9.60
C ALA A 158 -1.22 -16.15 -10.71
N HIS A 159 -1.82 -17.27 -10.31
CA HIS A 159 -2.45 -18.18 -11.25
C HIS A 159 -3.67 -18.84 -10.63
N GLY A 160 -4.64 -19.17 -11.48
CA GLY A 160 -5.86 -19.87 -11.11
C GLY A 160 -6.11 -21.04 -12.05
N ILE A 161 -6.58 -22.16 -11.50
CA ILE A 161 -6.83 -23.41 -12.22
C ILE A 161 -8.26 -23.90 -11.93
N HIS A 162 -8.96 -24.29 -13.00
CA HIS A 162 -10.27 -24.95 -12.97
C HIS A 162 -10.07 -26.45 -12.69
N VAL A 163 -10.39 -26.91 -11.49
CA VAL A 163 -10.11 -28.29 -11.03
C VAL A 163 -11.30 -29.21 -11.29
N LEU A 164 -12.47 -28.81 -10.79
CA LEU A 164 -13.74 -29.52 -11.00
C LEU A 164 -14.72 -28.61 -11.72
N ARG A 165 -15.86 -29.15 -12.14
CA ARG A 165 -16.88 -28.41 -12.92
C ARG A 165 -17.22 -27.04 -12.31
N ASP A 166 -17.32 -26.99 -10.99
CA ASP A 166 -17.76 -25.82 -10.23
C ASP A 166 -16.69 -25.31 -9.24
N LEU A 167 -15.50 -25.93 -9.20
CA LEU A 167 -14.43 -25.60 -8.22
C LEU A 167 -13.14 -25.14 -8.90
N ASN A 168 -12.68 -23.96 -8.47
CA ASN A 168 -11.42 -23.35 -8.89
C ASN A 168 -10.52 -23.17 -7.68
N ILE A 169 -9.22 -23.32 -7.91
CA ILE A 169 -8.18 -23.00 -6.94
C ILE A 169 -7.20 -22.02 -7.56
N GLY A 170 -6.46 -21.30 -6.74
CA GLY A 170 -5.41 -20.43 -7.23
C GLY A 170 -4.36 -20.15 -6.16
N GLY A 171 -3.22 -19.68 -6.63
CA GLY A 171 -2.11 -19.26 -5.78
C GLY A 171 -1.46 -18.01 -6.33
N SER A 172 -0.88 -17.21 -5.45
CA SER A 172 -0.03 -16.09 -5.83
C SER A 172 1.22 -16.03 -4.97
N ALA A 173 2.33 -15.69 -5.61
CA ALA A 173 3.58 -15.34 -4.97
C ALA A 173 3.86 -13.86 -5.26
N SER A 174 4.04 -13.10 -4.19
CA SER A 174 4.22 -11.65 -4.23
C SER A 174 5.58 -11.30 -3.65
N PHE A 175 6.40 -10.56 -4.39
CA PHE A 175 7.64 -9.99 -3.90
C PHE A 175 7.37 -8.57 -3.39
N LEU A 176 7.55 -8.38 -2.09
CA LEU A 176 7.44 -7.10 -1.41
C LEU A 176 8.80 -6.45 -1.32
N PHE A 177 8.89 -5.23 -1.84
CA PHE A 177 10.13 -4.48 -1.85
C PHE A 177 9.87 -2.99 -1.63
N GLY A 178 10.83 -2.34 -0.98
CA GLY A 178 10.77 -0.90 -0.76
C GLY A 178 11.60 -0.48 0.44
N THR A 179 11.51 0.81 0.72
CA THR A 179 12.28 1.44 1.79
C THR A 179 11.37 2.36 2.58
N LEU A 180 11.50 2.29 3.90
CA LEU A 180 10.89 3.20 4.85
C LEU A 180 11.99 4.04 5.48
N ASP A 181 11.95 5.35 5.26
CA ASP A 181 12.86 6.31 5.87
C ASP A 181 12.14 7.02 7.02
N GLN A 182 12.66 6.89 8.23
CA GLN A 182 12.13 7.54 9.42
C GLN A 182 13.21 8.42 10.03
N SER A 183 12.85 9.61 10.51
CA SER A 183 13.77 10.49 11.20
C SER A 183 13.16 11.10 12.45
N THR A 184 14.01 11.30 13.44
CA THR A 184 13.69 12.03 14.67
C THR A 184 14.74 13.13 14.85
N GLY A 185 14.33 14.37 14.64
CA GLY A 185 15.11 15.56 14.94
C GLY A 185 14.83 16.03 16.36
N THR A 186 15.87 16.39 17.11
CA THR A 186 15.76 17.01 18.43
C THR A 186 16.63 18.26 18.48
N ALA A 187 16.04 19.39 18.87
CA ALA A 187 16.75 20.63 19.19
C ALA A 187 16.39 21.04 20.62
N ILE A 188 17.38 21.56 21.34
CA ILE A 188 17.22 21.98 22.73
C ILE A 188 17.45 23.48 22.80
N GLN A 189 16.52 24.19 23.45
CA GLN A 189 16.65 25.58 23.82
C GLN A 189 16.63 25.66 25.35
N THR A 190 17.54 26.42 25.93
CA THR A 190 17.53 26.77 27.36
C THR A 190 17.74 28.28 27.50
N SER A 191 17.73 28.79 28.73
CA SER A 191 18.06 30.19 29.02
C SER A 191 19.48 30.59 28.59
N THR A 192 20.38 29.62 28.38
CA THR A 192 21.79 29.81 28.00
C THR A 192 22.13 29.30 26.60
N VAL A 193 21.27 28.48 25.98
CA VAL A 193 21.49 27.85 24.68
C VAL A 193 20.32 28.14 23.74
N THR A 194 20.59 28.81 22.62
CA THR A 194 19.59 28.97 21.54
C THR A 194 19.52 27.70 20.70
N ALA A 195 18.32 27.26 20.32
CA ALA A 195 18.11 26.11 19.43
C ALA A 195 18.54 26.42 17.99
N THR A 196 19.85 26.45 17.73
CA THR A 196 20.44 26.69 16.40
C THR A 196 20.83 25.40 15.67
N GLN A 197 20.73 24.26 16.35
CA GLN A 197 21.16 22.95 15.86
C GLN A 197 20.10 21.89 16.12
N LEU A 198 19.82 21.09 15.09
CA LEU A 198 18.93 19.95 15.12
C LEU A 198 19.76 18.67 15.04
N VAL A 199 19.75 17.86 16.09
CA VAL A 199 20.34 16.52 16.06
C VAL A 199 19.31 15.56 15.46
N VAL A 200 19.60 15.04 14.28
CA VAL A 200 18.70 14.16 13.53
C VAL A 200 19.21 12.74 13.57
N ARG A 201 18.42 11.85 14.15
CA ARG A 201 18.57 10.41 13.99
C ARG A 201 17.74 9.96 12.80
N ARG A 202 18.37 9.41 11.77
CA ARG A 202 17.69 8.81 10.62
C ARG A 202 17.83 7.30 10.64
N GLU A 203 16.72 6.64 10.35
CA GLU A 203 16.57 5.20 10.27
C GLU A 203 16.03 4.84 8.90
N GLN A 204 16.73 3.96 8.19
CA GLN A 204 16.31 3.44 6.90
C GLN A 204 16.08 1.95 7.03
N LEU A 205 14.84 1.52 6.76
CA LEU A 205 14.42 0.11 6.78
C LEU A 205 14.14 -0.35 5.36
N ARG A 206 14.95 -1.30 4.86
CA ARG A 206 14.78 -1.87 3.53
C ARG A 206 14.15 -3.26 3.62
N TYR A 207 13.04 -3.44 2.91
CA TYR A 207 12.29 -4.68 2.83
C TYR A 207 12.52 -5.33 1.46
N ALA A 208 12.67 -6.66 1.46
CA ALA A 208 12.81 -7.47 0.24
C ALA A 208 12.48 -8.93 0.57
N ASP A 209 11.22 -9.35 0.41
CA ASP A 209 10.81 -10.72 0.74
C ASP A 209 9.55 -11.17 -0.01
N PHE A 210 9.26 -12.47 0.05
CA PHE A 210 8.13 -13.10 -0.64
C PHE A 210 6.96 -13.37 0.30
N VAL A 211 5.76 -13.02 -0.14
CA VAL A 211 4.49 -13.36 0.50
C VAL A 211 3.71 -14.31 -0.38
N LEU A 212 3.20 -15.38 0.22
CA LEU A 212 2.39 -16.38 -0.46
C LEU A 212 0.93 -16.23 -0.09
N ARG A 213 0.06 -16.47 -1.07
CA ARG A 213 -1.39 -16.49 -0.86
C ARG A 213 -2.03 -17.61 -1.67
N ALA A 214 -2.95 -18.31 -1.03
CA ALA A 214 -3.80 -19.32 -1.66
C ALA A 214 -5.24 -18.81 -1.78
N GLY A 215 -5.96 -19.29 -2.79
CA GLY A 215 -7.34 -18.93 -3.05
C GLY A 215 -8.15 -20.14 -3.52
N ILE A 216 -9.43 -20.13 -3.16
CA ILE A 216 -10.42 -21.12 -3.57
C ILE A 216 -11.70 -20.40 -3.98
N HIS A 217 -12.40 -20.95 -4.96
CA HIS A 217 -13.67 -20.43 -5.41
C HIS A 217 -14.58 -21.54 -5.92
N TYR A 218 -15.82 -21.53 -5.47
CA TYR A 218 -16.86 -22.46 -5.88
C TYR A 218 -18.04 -21.70 -6.49
N ARG A 219 -18.50 -22.10 -7.67
CA ARG A 219 -19.61 -21.48 -8.40
C ARG A 219 -20.69 -22.50 -8.69
N HIS A 220 -21.85 -22.35 -8.08
CA HIS A 220 -23.00 -23.22 -8.31
C HIS A 220 -24.12 -22.48 -9.03
N LYS A 221 -24.68 -23.12 -10.07
CA LYS A 221 -25.80 -22.56 -10.82
C LYS A 221 -27.13 -23.04 -10.24
N ILE A 222 -27.97 -22.09 -9.80
CA ILE A 222 -29.31 -22.36 -9.28
C ILE A 222 -30.35 -22.00 -10.36
N GLY A 223 -31.08 -23.01 -10.83
CA GLY A 223 -32.06 -22.84 -11.89
C GLY A 223 -31.43 -22.45 -13.24
N LYS A 224 -32.12 -21.60 -14.01
CA LYS A 224 -31.68 -21.24 -15.38
C LYS A 224 -30.76 -20.02 -15.43
N THR A 225 -30.88 -19.10 -14.48
CA THR A 225 -30.31 -17.74 -14.59
C THR A 225 -29.48 -17.28 -13.40
N LEU A 226 -29.57 -17.92 -12.22
CA LEU A 226 -28.90 -17.47 -11.01
C LEU A 226 -27.64 -18.30 -10.73
N ASN A 227 -26.57 -17.64 -10.32
CA ASN A 227 -25.35 -18.26 -9.83
C ASN A 227 -25.10 -17.82 -8.39
N VAL A 228 -24.71 -18.78 -7.56
CA VAL A 228 -24.23 -18.54 -6.21
C VAL A 228 -22.76 -18.90 -6.19
N ASN A 229 -21.95 -18.00 -5.67
CA ASN A 229 -20.51 -18.18 -5.57
C ASN A 229 -20.07 -18.07 -4.12
N VAL A 230 -19.11 -18.89 -3.75
CA VAL A 230 -18.43 -18.85 -2.46
C VAL A 230 -16.94 -18.84 -2.75
N GLY A 231 -16.21 -17.94 -2.13
CA GLY A 231 -14.79 -17.77 -2.36
C GLY A 231 -14.05 -17.44 -1.08
N GLY A 232 -12.77 -17.77 -1.05
CA GLY A 232 -11.93 -17.40 0.07
C GLY A 232 -10.47 -17.38 -0.32
N THR A 233 -9.69 -16.62 0.43
CA THR A 233 -8.25 -16.51 0.28
C THR A 233 -7.57 -16.54 1.64
N HIS A 234 -6.34 -17.05 1.66
CA HIS A 234 -5.50 -17.06 2.84
C HIS A 234 -4.10 -16.61 2.45
N THR A 235 -3.66 -15.50 3.04
CA THR A 235 -2.30 -14.99 2.94
C THR A 235 -1.51 -15.53 4.12
N PHE A 236 -0.42 -16.22 3.84
CA PHE A 236 0.39 -16.86 4.86
C PHE A 236 1.26 -15.83 5.58
N GLN A 237 1.39 -15.99 6.89
CA GLN A 237 2.33 -15.20 7.68
C GLN A 237 3.75 -15.41 7.14
N THR A 238 4.47 -14.32 6.95
CA THR A 238 5.84 -14.33 6.44
C THR A 238 6.76 -13.62 7.43
N ASN A 239 7.90 -14.25 7.71
CA ASN A 239 8.98 -13.62 8.47
C ASN A 239 9.89 -12.85 7.51
N THR A 240 9.66 -11.56 7.39
CA THR A 240 10.34 -10.69 6.44
C THR A 240 11.69 -10.24 6.97
N LYS A 241 12.76 -10.48 6.21
CA LYS A 241 14.08 -9.90 6.50
C LYS A 241 14.06 -8.39 6.25
N VAL A 242 14.57 -7.63 7.20
CA VAL A 242 14.66 -6.16 7.13
C VAL A 242 16.08 -5.75 7.38
N SER A 243 16.68 -5.07 6.40
CA SER A 243 17.97 -4.41 6.60
C SER A 243 17.73 -3.03 7.21
N ARG A 244 18.31 -2.78 8.38
CA ARG A 244 18.23 -1.50 9.08
C ARG A 244 19.57 -0.78 8.99
N SER A 245 19.52 0.50 8.63
CA SER A 245 20.66 1.41 8.70
C SER A 245 20.28 2.62 9.57
N GLN A 246 21.14 2.95 10.53
CA GLN A 246 20.96 4.12 11.38
C GLN A 246 22.11 5.11 11.22
N THR A 247 21.74 6.36 10.99
CA THR A 247 22.67 7.47 10.87
C THR A 247 22.30 8.59 11.85
N LEU A 248 23.31 9.26 12.37
CA LEU A 248 23.14 10.46 13.19
C LEU A 248 23.81 11.63 12.50
N GLU A 249 23.07 12.70 12.34
CA GLU A 249 23.46 13.92 11.62
C GLU A 249 23.17 15.13 12.52
N GLN A 250 23.97 16.19 12.42
CA GLN A 250 23.59 17.50 12.97
C GLN A 250 23.30 18.45 11.82
N ARG A 251 22.16 19.12 11.91
CA ARG A 251 21.70 20.09 10.94
C ARG A 251 21.59 21.46 11.58
N ASP A 252 21.80 22.50 10.79
CA ASP A 252 21.56 23.88 11.23
C ASP A 252 20.06 24.21 11.26
N ALA A 253 19.71 25.43 11.67
CA ALA A 253 18.33 25.93 11.71
C ALA A 253 17.63 25.97 10.33
N ASN A 254 18.38 25.88 9.22
CA ASN A 254 17.87 25.85 7.86
C ASN A 254 17.76 24.41 7.32
N GLY A 255 18.12 23.40 8.11
CA GLY A 255 18.11 21.99 7.74
C GLY A 255 19.33 21.53 6.92
N ALA A 256 20.35 22.38 6.75
CA ALA A 256 21.60 22.00 6.08
C ALA A 256 22.50 21.19 7.02
N LEU A 257 23.22 20.20 6.48
CA LEU A 257 24.23 19.46 7.23
C LEU A 257 25.35 20.41 7.66
N LEU A 258 25.69 20.40 8.94
CA LEU A 258 26.78 21.22 9.47
C LEU A 258 28.13 20.64 9.00
N VAL A 259 28.96 21.46 8.36
CA VAL A 259 30.31 21.07 7.88
C VAL A 259 31.14 20.52 9.04
N GLY A 260 31.70 19.32 8.88
CA GLY A 260 32.49 18.62 9.92
C GLY A 260 31.72 17.59 10.75
N THR A 261 30.41 17.40 10.52
CA THR A 261 29.65 16.30 11.12
C THR A 261 30.04 14.96 10.51
N THR A 262 30.51 14.04 11.34
CA THR A 262 30.67 12.64 10.94
C THR A 262 29.29 12.02 10.82
N ILE A 263 28.90 11.55 9.63
CA ILE A 263 27.77 10.61 9.50
C ILE A 263 28.21 9.36 10.25
N GLN A 264 27.86 9.26 11.52
CA GLN A 264 28.15 8.07 12.28
C GLN A 264 27.09 7.04 11.89
N SER A 265 27.53 5.97 11.22
CA SER A 265 26.71 4.77 11.09
C SER A 265 26.65 4.14 12.48
N LEU A 266 25.52 4.30 13.17
CA LEU A 266 25.37 3.79 14.54
C LEU A 266 25.21 2.27 14.52
N LEU A 267 24.41 1.76 13.59
CA LEU A 267 24.04 0.35 13.49
C LEU A 267 23.66 0.02 12.06
N SER A 268 24.23 -1.06 11.52
CA SER A 268 23.73 -1.75 10.34
C SER A 268 23.49 -3.19 10.72
N ASP A 269 22.22 -3.59 10.77
CA ASP A 269 21.83 -4.92 11.26
C ASP A 269 20.66 -5.48 10.43
N ALA A 270 20.56 -6.80 10.40
CA ALA A 270 19.49 -7.53 9.74
C ALA A 270 18.49 -8.01 10.80
N GLY A 271 17.29 -7.43 10.77
CA GLY A 271 16.18 -7.81 11.65
C GLY A 271 15.12 -8.64 10.94
N HIS A 272 14.13 -9.04 11.73
CA HIS A 272 12.96 -9.78 11.28
C HIS A 272 11.69 -9.01 11.66
N THR A 273 10.80 -8.79 10.70
CA THR A 273 9.46 -8.22 10.91
C THR A 273 8.42 -9.21 10.41
N TYR A 274 7.34 -9.39 11.16
CA TYR A 274 6.27 -10.31 10.77
C TYR A 274 5.21 -9.59 9.95
N ILE A 275 4.91 -10.15 8.78
CA ILE A 275 3.68 -9.82 8.06
C ILE A 275 2.61 -10.80 8.56
N PRO A 276 1.55 -10.33 9.23
CA PRO A 276 0.52 -11.19 9.79
C PRO A 276 -0.22 -11.98 8.71
N SER A 277 -0.75 -13.14 9.08
CA SER A 277 -1.66 -13.88 8.21
C SER A 277 -2.95 -13.10 8.00
N LEU A 278 -3.59 -13.28 6.84
CA LEU A 278 -4.90 -12.68 6.56
C LEU A 278 -5.77 -13.71 5.86
N THR A 279 -6.91 -14.04 6.47
CA THR A 279 -7.93 -14.90 5.87
C THR A 279 -9.11 -14.04 5.44
N GLN A 280 -9.56 -14.18 4.20
CA GLN A 280 -10.73 -13.47 3.68
C GLN A 280 -11.69 -14.48 3.06
N GLY A 281 -12.99 -14.23 3.23
CA GLY A 281 -14.06 -15.06 2.68
C GLY A 281 -15.15 -14.18 2.12
N GLY A 282 -15.87 -14.70 1.13
CA GLY A 282 -16.93 -13.97 0.46
C GLY A 282 -18.00 -14.87 -0.12
N ILE A 283 -19.19 -14.32 -0.25
CA ILE A 283 -20.32 -14.92 -0.93
C ILE A 283 -20.82 -13.90 -1.95
N SER A 284 -21.13 -14.38 -3.16
CA SER A 284 -21.82 -13.56 -4.14
C SER A 284 -22.98 -14.29 -4.79
N VAL A 285 -23.93 -13.50 -5.27
CA VAL A 285 -25.04 -13.97 -6.09
C VAL A 285 -25.08 -13.11 -7.34
N ASP A 286 -25.01 -13.74 -8.51
CA ASP A 286 -25.01 -13.05 -9.80
C ASP A 286 -25.92 -13.74 -10.82
N ASN A 287 -26.33 -12.99 -11.84
CA ASN A 287 -27.07 -13.56 -12.98
C ASN A 287 -26.22 -13.73 -14.26
N GLY A 288 -24.90 -13.55 -14.13
CA GLY A 288 -23.93 -13.61 -15.22
C GLY A 288 -24.06 -12.51 -16.27
N ARG A 289 -24.89 -11.49 -16.03
CA ARG A 289 -25.19 -10.44 -17.02
C ARG A 289 -25.07 -9.03 -16.44
N ASN A 290 -26.06 -8.61 -15.65
CA ASN A 290 -26.22 -7.21 -15.23
C ASN A 290 -26.41 -7.02 -13.73
N PHE A 291 -26.48 -8.10 -12.95
CA PHE A 291 -26.71 -8.04 -11.52
C PHE A 291 -25.75 -8.93 -10.77
N SER A 292 -25.13 -8.37 -9.72
CA SER A 292 -24.34 -9.10 -8.73
C SER A 292 -24.46 -8.44 -7.36
N ILE A 293 -24.69 -9.23 -6.32
CA ILE A 293 -24.55 -8.83 -4.91
C ILE A 293 -23.36 -9.59 -4.33
N ASN A 294 -22.49 -8.89 -3.60
CA ASN A 294 -21.29 -9.46 -2.99
C ASN A 294 -21.23 -9.06 -1.51
N VAL A 295 -20.85 -10.01 -0.66
CA VAL A 295 -20.60 -9.78 0.76
C VAL A 295 -19.31 -10.50 1.13
N ASP A 296 -18.33 -9.75 1.62
CA ASP A 296 -17.02 -10.25 1.99
C ASP A 296 -16.68 -9.88 3.44
N GLY A 297 -15.86 -10.71 4.07
CA GLY A 297 -15.32 -10.48 5.41
C GLY A 297 -13.89 -11.00 5.50
N GLY A 298 -13.13 -10.51 6.48
CA GLY A 298 -11.76 -10.94 6.71
C GLY A 298 -11.38 -10.94 8.19
N MET A 299 -10.43 -11.80 8.53
CA MET A 299 -9.85 -11.93 9.85
C MET A 299 -8.32 -11.98 9.72
N GLN A 300 -7.67 -11.14 10.51
CA GLN A 300 -6.22 -11.00 10.59
C GLN A 300 -5.71 -11.58 11.89
#